data_AF-A0A2N9MU67-F1
#
_entry.id   AF-A0A2N9MU67-F1
#
_cell.length_a   1.000
_cell.length_b   1.000
_cell.length_c   1.000
_cell.angle_alpha   90.00
_cell.angle_beta   90.00
_cell.angle_gamma   90.00
#
_symmetry.space_group_name_H-M   'P 1'
#
loop_
_entity.id
_entity.type
_entity.pdbx_description
1 polymer ?
#
loop_
_entity_poly.entity_id
_entity_poly.type
_entity_poly.pdbx_seq_one_letter_code
_entity_poly.pdbx_strand_id
1 'polypeptide(L)'
;MRGLVLAALLSLSFPGASDTSADQIFQVIRNNDLAALKRQLADGADVNSRDRKGVTPLLYAAAFGSTEAVKLVLDSDADVNAKNAFDATA
;
A
#
# COMPACT_ATOMS: atom_id res chain seq x y z
N MET A 1 15.71 -11.26 -23.92
CA MET A 1 14.25 -11.24 -23.73
C MET A 1 14.00 -11.55 -22.26
N ARG A 2 13.57 -10.56 -21.48
CA ARG A 2 13.44 -10.68 -20.01
C ARG A 2 12.24 -11.57 -19.70
N GLY A 3 12.51 -12.84 -19.45
CA GLY A 3 11.52 -13.85 -19.10
C GLY A 3 11.29 -13.94 -17.59
N LEU A 4 10.07 -14.33 -17.27
CA LEU A 4 9.55 -14.85 -16.01
C LEU A 4 9.33 -13.88 -14.85
N VAL A 5 8.06 -13.46 -14.79
CA VAL A 5 7.22 -13.26 -13.62
C VAL A 5 7.52 -14.30 -12.52
N LEU A 6 7.99 -13.85 -11.35
CA LEU A 6 7.91 -14.62 -10.12
C LEU A 6 6.51 -14.40 -9.52
N ALA A 7 5.58 -15.30 -9.83
CA ALA A 7 4.32 -15.42 -9.11
C ALA A 7 4.57 -16.26 -7.85
N ALA A 8 4.82 -15.59 -6.72
CA ALA A 8 4.90 -16.23 -5.41
C ALA A 8 3.49 -16.34 -4.79
N LEU A 9 2.96 -17.56 -4.85
CA LEU A 9 2.08 -18.28 -3.91
C LEU A 9 1.24 -17.51 -2.87
N LEU A 10 -0.07 -17.80 -2.95
CA LEU A 10 -1.08 -17.96 -1.87
C LEU A 10 -1.32 -16.82 -0.86
N SER A 11 -2.48 -16.18 -1.02
CA SER A 11 -3.35 -15.86 0.10
C SER A 11 -4.82 -16.03 -0.31
N LEU A 12 -5.35 -17.23 -0.08
CA LEU A 12 -6.80 -17.43 0.05
C LEU A 12 -7.23 -16.73 1.35
N SER A 13 -7.58 -15.45 1.26
CA SER A 13 -8.21 -14.74 2.38
C SER A 13 -9.73 -14.93 2.30
N PHE A 14 -10.29 -15.54 3.34
CA PHE A 14 -11.74 -15.69 3.51
C PHE A 14 -12.36 -14.30 3.76
N PRO A 15 -13.42 -13.90 3.02
CA PRO A 15 -14.10 -12.63 3.29
C PRO A 15 -15.01 -12.82 4.51
N GLY A 16 -14.45 -12.64 5.71
CA GLY A 16 -15.19 -12.95 6.93
C GLY A 16 -14.54 -12.52 8.25
N ALA A 17 -13.61 -11.58 8.26
CA ALA A 17 -13.21 -10.82 9.43
C ALA A 17 -12.50 -9.55 8.94
N SER A 18 -12.78 -8.40 9.53
CA SER A 18 -12.08 -7.15 9.22
C SER A 18 -10.60 -7.29 9.58
N ASP A 19 -9.77 -7.66 8.61
CA ASP A 19 -8.30 -7.65 8.71
C ASP A 19 -7.85 -6.20 8.94
N THR A 20 -7.77 -5.85 10.22
CA THR A 20 -7.51 -4.49 10.71
C THR A 20 -6.09 -4.04 10.34
N SER A 21 -5.20 -4.93 9.90
CA SER A 21 -3.81 -4.63 9.50
C SER A 21 -3.68 -4.04 8.10
N ALA A 22 -4.41 -4.54 7.10
CA ALA A 22 -4.38 -3.99 5.75
C ALA A 22 -5.04 -2.60 5.71
N ASP A 23 -6.15 -2.43 6.42
CA ASP A 23 -6.82 -1.13 6.56
C ASP A 23 -5.98 -0.13 7.37
N GLN A 24 -5.10 -0.59 8.26
CA GLN A 24 -4.33 0.25 9.18
C GLN A 24 -3.38 1.22 8.46
N ILE A 25 -2.66 0.77 7.42
CA ILE A 25 -1.72 1.64 6.69
C ILE A 25 -2.46 2.77 5.94
N PHE A 26 -3.66 2.49 5.42
CA PHE A 26 -4.49 3.52 4.79
C PHE A 26 -5.02 4.54 5.80
N GLN A 27 -5.42 4.09 7.00
CA GLN A 27 -5.90 5.01 8.03
C GLN A 27 -4.81 5.94 8.55
N VAL A 28 -3.58 5.48 8.74
CA VAL A 28 -2.47 6.36 9.17
C VAL A 28 -2.12 7.38 8.09
N ILE A 29 -2.17 7.01 6.81
CA ILE A 29 -1.98 7.95 5.69
C ILE A 29 -3.12 8.96 5.65
N ARG A 30 -4.37 8.51 5.76
CA ARG A 30 -5.56 9.36 5.79
C ARG A 30 -5.50 10.41 6.90
N ASN A 31 -5.02 10.01 8.07
CA ASN A 31 -4.89 10.88 9.24
C ASN A 31 -3.59 11.71 9.21
N ASN A 32 -2.75 11.54 8.18
CA ASN A 32 -1.42 12.12 8.08
C ASN A 32 -0.53 11.84 9.32
N ASP A 33 -0.70 10.67 9.95
CA ASP A 33 0.10 10.22 11.08
C ASP A 33 1.41 9.60 10.57
N LEU A 34 2.35 10.47 10.20
CA LEU A 34 3.64 10.10 9.63
C LEU A 34 4.49 9.27 10.60
N ALA A 35 4.32 9.46 11.91
CA ALA A 35 5.05 8.70 12.93
C ALA A 35 4.56 7.25 13.00
N ALA A 36 3.23 7.04 12.97
CA ALA A 36 2.65 5.71 12.90
C ALA A 36 2.95 5.03 11.55
N LEU A 37 2.88 5.77 10.44
CA LEU A 37 3.24 5.25 9.11
C LEU A 37 4.68 4.75 9.07
N LYS A 38 5.64 5.55 9.55
CA LYS A 38 7.05 5.15 9.60
C LYS A 38 7.26 3.91 10.46
N ARG A 39 6.59 3.81 11.61
CA ARG A 39 6.66 2.63 12.48
C ARG A 39 6.11 1.39 11.78
N GLN A 40 4.92 1.47 11.18
CA GLN A 40 4.32 0.33 10.49
C GLN A 40 5.20 -0.18 9.33
N LEU A 41 5.76 0.73 8.53
CA LEU A 41 6.69 0.36 7.46
C LEU A 41 7.94 -0.33 8.02
N ALA A 42 8.51 0.18 9.12
CA ALA A 42 9.65 -0.43 9.79
C ALA A 42 9.32 -1.81 10.41
N ASP A 43 8.08 -2.02 10.84
CA ASP A 43 7.57 -3.29 11.39
C ASP A 43 7.24 -4.32 10.28
N GLY A 44 7.48 -3.98 9.00
CA GLY A 44 7.27 -4.87 7.87
C GLY A 44 5.84 -4.86 7.32
N ALA A 45 5.08 -3.79 7.53
CA ALA A 45 3.79 -3.61 6.85
C ALA A 45 3.98 -3.68 5.32
N ASP A 46 3.06 -4.36 4.64
CA ASP A 46 3.09 -4.48 3.18
C ASP A 46 2.78 -3.12 2.53
N VAL A 47 3.83 -2.47 2.06
CA VAL A 47 3.77 -1.18 1.35
C VAL A 47 2.99 -1.25 0.03
N ASN A 48 2.81 -2.46 -0.52
CA ASN A 48 2.08 -2.73 -1.75
C ASN A 48 0.70 -3.36 -1.50
N SER A 49 0.24 -3.35 -0.24
CA SER A 49 -1.10 -3.79 0.13
C SER A 49 -2.15 -3.05 -0.68
N ARG A 50 -3.28 -3.72 -0.93
CA ARG A 50 -4.37 -3.19 -1.73
C ARG A 50 -5.66 -3.18 -0.92
N ASP A 51 -6.34 -2.03 -0.92
CA ASP A 51 -7.70 -1.95 -0.39
C ASP A 51 -8.71 -2.65 -1.31
N ARG A 52 -10.00 -2.61 -0.96
CA ARG A 52 -11.08 -3.23 -1.75
C ARG A 52 -11.23 -2.69 -3.18
N LYS A 53 -10.62 -1.54 -3.49
CA LYS A 53 -10.60 -0.90 -4.82
C LYS A 53 -9.26 -1.09 -5.53
N GLY A 54 -8.34 -1.87 -4.96
CA GLY A 54 -6.99 -2.05 -5.49
C GLY A 54 -6.08 -0.85 -5.23
N VAL A 55 -6.48 0.10 -4.39
CA VAL A 55 -5.68 1.29 -4.07
C VAL A 55 -4.51 0.87 -3.20
N THR A 56 -3.30 1.27 -3.58
CA THR A 56 -2.08 1.08 -2.79
C THR A 56 -1.83 2.25 -1.85
N PRO A 57 -1.02 2.08 -0.78
CA PRO A 57 -0.57 3.17 0.06
C PRO A 57 -0.02 4.37 -0.71
N LEU A 58 0.72 4.13 -1.80
CA LEU A 58 1.28 5.19 -2.64
C LEU A 58 0.20 6.00 -3.38
N LEU A 59 -0.74 5.30 -4.04
CA LEU A 59 -1.92 5.92 -4.67
C LEU A 59 -2.73 6.74 -3.66
N TYR A 60 -2.90 6.20 -2.45
CA TYR A 60 -3.66 6.85 -1.39
C TYR A 60 -2.94 8.13 -0.90
N ALA A 61 -1.64 8.06 -0.61
CA ALA A 61 -0.87 9.23 -0.18
C ALA A 61 -0.84 10.34 -1.23
N ALA A 62 -0.70 9.99 -2.52
CA ALA A 62 -0.74 10.92 -3.63
C ALA A 62 -2.12 11.59 -3.77
N ALA A 63 -3.21 10.81 -3.68
CA ALA A 63 -4.57 11.33 -3.75
C ALA A 63 -4.92 12.33 -2.64
N PHE A 64 -4.32 12.17 -1.46
CA PHE A 64 -4.47 13.10 -0.33
C PHE A 64 -3.45 14.26 -0.34
N GLY A 65 -2.49 14.27 -1.26
CA GLY A 65 -1.49 15.33 -1.41
C GLY A 65 -0.43 15.39 -0.29
N SER A 66 -0.26 14.30 0.48
CA SER A 66 0.77 14.25 1.54
C SER A 66 2.12 13.87 0.94
N THR A 67 2.95 14.87 0.67
CA THR A 67 4.28 14.68 0.05
C THR A 67 5.19 13.86 0.97
N GLU A 68 5.11 14.08 2.28
CA GLU A 68 5.87 13.34 3.28
C GLU A 68 5.45 11.87 3.36
N ALA A 69 4.14 11.58 3.30
CA ALA A 69 3.68 10.19 3.25
C ALA A 69 4.10 9.50 1.96
N VAL A 70 4.02 10.19 0.81
CA VAL A 70 4.55 9.69 -0.48
C VAL A 70 6.03 9.32 -0.33
N LYS A 71 6.84 10.21 0.26
CA LYS A 71 8.26 9.94 0.46
C LYS A 71 8.51 8.71 1.35
N LEU A 72 7.83 8.59 2.49
CA LEU A 72 7.97 7.45 3.39
C LEU A 72 7.61 6.11 2.71
N VAL A 73 6.55 6.12 1.91
CA VAL A 73 6.09 4.95 1.15
C VAL A 73 7.09 4.59 0.04
N LEU A 74 7.62 5.56 -0.69
CA LEU A 74 8.64 5.34 -1.74
C LEU A 74 9.97 4.83 -1.17
N ASP A 75 10.38 5.36 -0.01
CA ASP A 75 11.59 4.90 0.69
C ASP A 75 11.47 3.44 1.19
N SER A 76 10.27 2.84 1.13
CA SER A 76 9.97 1.48 1.56
C SER A 76 9.72 0.50 0.40
N ASP A 77 10.27 0.77 -0.79
CA ASP A 77 10.16 -0.10 -2.00
C ASP A 77 8.72 -0.27 -2.54
N ALA A 78 7.90 0.78 -2.46
CA ALA A 78 6.59 0.81 -3.11
C ALA A 78 6.69 0.70 -4.65
N ASP A 79 5.80 -0.09 -5.27
CA ASP A 79 5.66 -0.15 -6.71
C ASP A 79 5.02 1.13 -7.26
N VAL A 80 5.84 1.99 -7.85
CA VAL A 80 5.43 3.25 -8.47
C VAL A 80 4.50 3.07 -9.68
N ASN A 81 4.48 1.87 -10.27
CA ASN A 81 3.63 1.56 -11.42
C ASN A 81 2.35 0.82 -11.03
N ALA A 82 2.11 0.64 -9.73
CA ALA A 82 0.91 -0.03 -9.26
C ALA A 82 -0.35 0.70 -9.72
N LYS A 83 -1.32 -0.09 -10.19
CA LYS A 83 -2.63 0.40 -10.64
C LYS A 83 -3.73 -0.10 -9.71
N ASN A 84 -4.72 0.77 -9.49
CA ASN A 84 -5.97 0.36 -8.86
C ASN A 84 -6.93 -0.31 -9.88
N ALA A 85 -8.13 -0.66 -9.44
CA ALA A 85 -9.16 -1.28 -10.30
C ALA A 85 -9.65 -0.38 -11.45
N PHE A 86 -9.26 0.89 -11.49
CA PHE A 86 -9.61 1.87 -12.52
C PHE A 86 -8.40 2.24 -13.40
N ASP A 87 -7.33 1.45 -13.38
CA ASP A 87 -6.08 1.70 -14.10
C ASP A 87 -5.32 2.98 -13.71
N ALA A 88 -5.69 3.62 -12.59
CA ALA A 88 -5.00 4.83 -12.11
C ALA A 88 -3.69 4.48 -11.39
N THR A 89 -2.64 5.27 -11.66
CA THR A 89 -1.36 5.29 -10.93
C THR A 89 -1.29 6.50 -10.00
N ALA A 90 -0.34 6.49 -9.06
CA ALA A 90 -0.10 7.60 -8.13
C ALA A 90 0.32 8.90 -8.82
#